data_AF-A0AAU7QFT5-F1
#
_entry.id   AF-A0AAU7QFT5-F1
#
_cell.length_a   1.000
_cell.length_b   1.000
_cell.length_c   1.000
_cell.angle_alpha   90.00
_cell.angle_beta   90.00
_cell.angle_gamma   90.00
#
_symmetry.space_group_name_H-M   'P 1'
#
loop_
_entity.id
_entity.type
_entity.pdbx_description
1 polymer ?
#
loop_
_entity_poly.entity_id
_entity_poly.type
_entity_poly.pdbx_seq_one_letter_code
_entity_poly.pdbx_strand_id
1 'polypeptide(L)'
;MQTTPYPRSFSHIGLSVTDLDAAISFYTQVMGWYLIMSPTEISEDDSAIGLMCTDVFGAGWKSLRIAHLSTGDRVGVEIFQFRDAVKPGNNFEYWKTGVFHFCVQDPDVEGLAAKIVAAGGKQRMPVREYYPGEKTLSHGVYGRSLRQYYRNL
;
A
#
# COMPACT_ATOMS: atom_id res chain seq x y z
N MET A 1 24.03 -8.81 -27.83
CA MET A 1 23.05 -9.91 -27.70
C MET A 1 21.77 -9.33 -27.16
N GLN A 2 20.66 -9.49 -27.85
CA GLN A 2 19.36 -9.01 -27.37
C GLN A 2 18.85 -10.04 -26.36
N THR A 3 18.77 -9.66 -25.08
CA THR A 3 18.29 -10.55 -24.02
C THR A 3 16.76 -10.57 -24.03
N THR A 4 16.18 -11.77 -24.14
CA THR A 4 14.73 -11.95 -24.00
C THR A 4 14.30 -11.50 -22.60
N PRO A 5 13.32 -10.60 -22.47
CA PRO A 5 12.82 -10.21 -21.16
C PRO A 5 12.17 -11.42 -20.46
N TYR A 6 12.34 -11.50 -19.13
CA TYR A 6 11.69 -12.49 -18.28
C TYR A 6 10.98 -11.81 -17.10
N PRO A 7 9.96 -12.45 -16.48
CA PRO A 7 9.21 -11.88 -15.38
C PRO A 7 10.10 -11.54 -14.18
N ARG A 8 9.98 -10.32 -13.68
CA ARG A 8 10.67 -9.88 -12.46
C ARG A 8 9.72 -9.96 -11.28
N SER A 9 10.23 -10.42 -10.14
CA SER A 9 9.48 -10.35 -8.89
C SER A 9 9.21 -8.89 -8.52
N PHE A 10 8.02 -8.63 -8.01
CA PHE A 10 7.67 -7.32 -7.45
C PHE A 10 8.20 -7.25 -6.02
N SER A 11 9.16 -6.35 -5.77
CA SER A 11 9.86 -6.28 -4.49
C SER A 11 9.00 -5.62 -3.41
N HIS A 12 8.53 -4.39 -3.68
CA HIS A 12 7.78 -3.59 -2.73
C HIS A 12 7.02 -2.46 -3.40
N ILE A 13 6.13 -1.82 -2.63
CA ILE A 13 5.45 -0.56 -2.96
C ILE A 13 5.60 0.45 -1.82
N GLY A 14 5.82 1.72 -2.16
CA GLY A 14 5.80 2.83 -1.22
C GLY A 14 4.41 3.46 -1.10
N LEU A 15 3.97 3.72 0.14
CA LEU A 15 2.71 4.39 0.47
C LEU A 15 3.00 5.63 1.32
N SER A 16 2.44 6.78 0.96
CA SER A 16 2.51 7.99 1.79
C SER A 16 1.26 8.12 2.65
N VAL A 17 1.45 8.47 3.93
CA VAL A 17 0.38 8.69 4.91
C VAL A 17 0.65 9.97 5.72
N THR A 18 -0.38 10.52 6.36
CA THR A 18 -0.26 11.62 7.32
C THR A 18 -0.05 11.14 8.76
N ASP A 19 -0.39 9.88 9.07
CA ASP A 19 -0.19 9.26 10.38
C ASP A 19 0.39 7.83 10.23
N LEU A 20 1.69 7.68 10.52
CA LEU A 20 2.41 6.41 10.40
C LEU A 20 1.92 5.37 11.41
N ASP A 21 1.65 5.77 12.65
CA ASP A 21 1.31 4.84 13.73
C ASP A 21 -0.09 4.26 13.50
N ALA A 22 -1.04 5.10 13.06
CA ALA A 22 -2.36 4.64 12.66
C ALA A 22 -2.31 3.72 11.42
N ALA A 23 -1.37 3.96 10.49
CA ALA A 23 -1.19 3.13 9.31
C ALA A 23 -0.63 1.76 9.69
N ILE A 24 0.41 1.72 10.52
CA ILE A 24 0.97 0.46 11.04
C ILE A 24 -0.09 -0.33 11.78
N SER A 25 -0.87 0.31 12.67
CA SER A 25 -1.97 -0.36 13.36
C SER A 25 -3.00 -0.95 12.39
N PHE A 26 -3.40 -0.20 11.36
CA PHE A 26 -4.33 -0.70 10.34
C PHE A 26 -3.76 -1.90 9.59
N TYR A 27 -2.55 -1.79 9.03
CA TYR A 27 -1.99 -2.87 8.19
C TYR A 27 -1.59 -4.11 9.00
N THR A 28 -1.18 -3.96 10.26
CA THR A 28 -0.87 -5.11 11.12
C THR A 28 -2.13 -5.78 11.67
N GLN A 29 -3.13 -5.02 12.13
CA GLN A 29 -4.30 -5.59 12.81
C GLN A 29 -5.44 -5.96 11.86
N VAL A 30 -5.61 -5.24 10.75
CA VAL A 30 -6.69 -5.48 9.77
C VAL A 30 -6.19 -6.36 8.63
N MET A 31 -5.04 -6.02 8.04
CA MET A 31 -4.47 -6.78 6.90
C MET A 31 -3.58 -7.94 7.34
N GLY A 32 -3.20 -8.02 8.61
CA GLY A 32 -2.35 -9.10 9.12
C GLY A 32 -0.91 -9.06 8.61
N TRP A 33 -0.44 -7.92 8.10
CA TRP A 33 0.92 -7.79 7.58
C TRP A 33 1.95 -7.72 8.70
N TYR A 34 3.14 -8.23 8.44
CA TYR A 34 4.20 -8.33 9.43
C TYR A 34 5.08 -7.08 9.44
N LEU A 35 5.24 -6.43 10.58
CA LEU A 35 6.17 -5.30 10.75
C LEU A 35 7.61 -5.80 10.80
N ILE A 36 8.39 -5.50 9.75
CA ILE A 36 9.79 -5.91 9.62
C ILE A 36 10.71 -4.88 10.29
N MET A 37 10.50 -3.60 9.97
CA MET A 37 11.27 -2.48 10.49
C MET A 37 10.34 -1.55 11.24
N SER A 38 10.64 -1.33 12.53
CA SER A 38 9.90 -0.39 13.37
C SER A 38 10.03 1.04 12.85
N PRO A 39 9.07 1.94 13.18
CA PRO A 39 9.14 3.35 12.81
C PRO A 39 10.52 3.96 13.06
N THR A 40 11.13 4.46 12.00
CA THR A 40 12.43 5.13 12.03
C THR A 40 12.26 6.54 11.51
N GLU A 41 12.82 7.52 12.21
CA GLU A 41 12.88 8.90 11.76
C GLU A 41 14.17 9.11 10.96
N ILE A 42 14.04 9.75 9.80
CA ILE A 42 15.12 10.10 8.90
C ILE A 42 15.05 11.61 8.66
N SER A 43 16.19 12.28 8.76
CA SER A 43 16.32 13.71 8.49
C SER A 43 17.14 13.96 7.23
N GLU A 44 16.93 15.11 6.61
CA GLU A 44 17.75 15.60 5.52
C GLU A 44 19.13 16.02 6.06
N ASP A 45 20.11 15.14 5.89
CA ASP A 45 21.47 15.26 6.39
C ASP A 45 22.50 14.54 5.48
N ASP A 46 23.78 14.60 5.87
CA ASP A 46 24.90 14.00 5.12
C ASP A 46 25.10 12.50 5.38
N SER A 47 24.18 11.82 6.09
CA SER A 47 24.24 10.37 6.26
C SER A 47 23.98 9.66 4.93
N ALA A 48 24.42 8.40 4.79
CA ALA A 48 24.18 7.63 3.57
C ALA A 48 22.68 7.50 3.23
N ILE A 49 21.81 7.47 4.24
CA ILE A 49 20.35 7.43 4.07
C ILE A 49 19.82 8.82 3.71
N GLY A 50 20.28 9.88 4.39
CA GLY A 50 19.90 11.26 4.11
C GLY A 50 20.24 11.69 2.67
N LEU A 51 21.43 11.34 2.20
CA LEU A 51 21.87 11.55 0.82
C LEU A 51 21.01 10.76 -0.18
N MET A 52 20.75 9.47 0.09
CA MET A 52 19.87 8.65 -0.75
C MET A 52 18.45 9.23 -0.85
N CYS A 53 17.86 9.65 0.27
CA CYS A 53 16.55 10.30 0.25
C CYS A 53 16.56 11.63 -0.52
N THR A 54 17.65 12.39 -0.43
CA THR A 54 17.82 13.64 -1.16
C THR A 54 17.94 13.41 -2.67
N ASP A 55 18.64 12.36 -3.10
CA ASP A 55 18.71 11.97 -4.52
C ASP A 55 17.35 11.54 -5.08
N VAL A 56 16.50 10.91 -4.24
CA VAL A 56 15.17 10.43 -4.65
C VAL A 56 14.11 11.54 -4.63
N PHE A 57 14.06 12.35 -3.57
CA PHE A 57 13.00 13.34 -3.34
C PHE A 57 13.37 14.76 -3.78
N GLY A 58 14.65 15.02 -4.05
CA GLY A 58 15.21 16.36 -4.19
C GLY A 58 15.40 17.04 -2.83
N ALA A 59 16.11 18.16 -2.82
CA ALA A 59 16.35 18.94 -1.60
C ALA A 59 15.06 19.56 -1.03
N GLY A 60 15.01 19.73 0.29
CA GLY A 60 13.92 20.40 1.00
C GLY A 60 12.82 19.50 1.55
N TRP A 61 13.04 18.18 1.60
CA TRP A 61 12.11 17.20 2.19
C TRP A 61 12.18 17.16 3.72
N LYS A 62 13.27 17.65 4.32
CA LYS A 62 13.49 17.94 5.74
C LYS A 62 13.50 16.71 6.65
N SER A 63 12.37 16.02 6.81
CA SER A 63 12.32 14.77 7.56
C SER A 63 11.14 13.90 7.16
N LEU A 64 11.25 12.60 7.44
CA LEU A 64 10.18 11.62 7.29
C LEU A 64 10.29 10.54 8.36
N ARG A 65 9.16 9.90 8.69
CA ARG A 65 9.14 8.63 9.42
C ARG A 65 8.82 7.50 8.44
N ILE A 66 9.46 6.35 8.60
CA ILE A 66 9.23 5.18 7.75
C ILE A 66 9.10 3.90 8.57
N ALA A 67 8.23 3.00 8.12
CA ALA A 67 8.18 1.61 8.58
C ALA A 67 8.09 0.64 7.40
N HIS A 68 8.67 -0.55 7.54
CA HIS A 68 8.62 -1.60 6.52
C HIS A 68 7.77 -2.76 6.99
N LEU A 69 6.82 -3.18 6.15
CA LEU A 69 5.97 -4.34 6.38
C LEU A 69 6.17 -5.38 5.29
N SER A 70 5.78 -6.63 5.57
CA SER A 70 5.72 -7.73 4.60
C SER A 70 4.30 -8.28 4.51
N THR A 71 3.83 -8.52 3.29
CA THR A 71 2.62 -9.30 3.01
C THR A 71 2.87 -10.81 3.22
N GLY A 72 1.81 -11.62 3.18
CA GLY A 72 1.92 -13.09 3.30
C GLY A 72 2.75 -13.75 2.20
N ASP A 73 2.86 -13.12 1.03
CA ASP A 73 3.68 -13.54 -0.12
C ASP A 73 5.03 -12.80 -0.22
N ARG A 74 5.45 -12.15 0.87
CA ARG A 74 6.75 -11.47 1.05
C ARG A 74 6.98 -10.23 0.19
N VAL A 75 5.92 -9.64 -0.37
CA VAL A 75 6.00 -8.31 -0.98
C VAL A 75 6.18 -7.28 0.13
N GLY A 76 7.14 -6.38 -0.04
CA GLY A 76 7.38 -5.28 0.89
C GLY A 76 6.33 -4.17 0.76
N VAL A 77 5.97 -3.57 1.89
CA VAL A 77 5.19 -2.33 1.91
C VAL A 77 5.93 -1.33 2.79
N GLU A 78 6.38 -0.25 2.16
CA GLU A 78 7.10 0.83 2.81
C GLU A 78 6.12 1.97 3.05
N ILE A 79 5.90 2.33 4.33
CA ILE A 79 4.93 3.38 4.69
C ILE A 79 5.71 4.60 5.16
N PHE A 80 5.51 5.72 4.48
CA PHE A 80 6.21 6.98 4.68
C PHE A 80 5.25 8.03 5.24
N GLN A 81 5.63 8.67 6.35
CA GLN A 81 5.03 9.91 6.82
C GLN A 81 6.04 11.04 6.64
N PHE A 82 5.88 11.80 5.56
CA PHE A 82 6.67 13.01 5.34
C PHE A 82 6.22 14.11 6.31
N ARG A 83 7.16 14.96 6.73
CA ARG A 83 6.89 16.04 7.69
C ARG A 83 5.73 16.95 7.30
N ASP A 84 5.67 17.31 6.01
CA ASP A 84 4.68 18.23 5.45
C ASP A 84 3.59 17.44 4.67
N ALA A 85 3.34 16.16 5.01
CA ALA A 85 2.35 15.31 4.34
C ALA A 85 0.93 15.89 4.44
N VAL A 86 0.25 15.97 3.30
CA VAL A 86 -1.11 16.52 3.21
C VAL A 86 -2.10 15.43 2.84
N LYS A 87 -3.16 15.31 3.63
CA LYS A 87 -4.29 14.44 3.31
C LYS A 87 -5.12 15.05 2.18
N PRO A 88 -5.28 14.37 1.03
CA PRO A 88 -6.07 14.91 -0.07
C PRO A 88 -7.56 14.92 0.29
N GLY A 89 -8.28 15.96 -0.13
CA GLY A 89 -9.73 16.04 0.04
C GLY A 89 -10.48 14.95 -0.73
N ASN A 90 -9.96 14.55 -1.90
CA ASN A 90 -10.37 13.37 -2.64
C ASN A 90 -9.17 12.46 -2.89
N ASN A 91 -9.18 11.27 -2.30
CA ASN A 91 -8.13 10.28 -2.44
C ASN A 91 -8.33 9.29 -3.60
N PHE A 92 -9.30 9.54 -4.48
CA PHE A 92 -9.58 8.68 -5.63
C PHE A 92 -9.74 9.46 -6.93
N GLU A 93 -8.63 10.00 -7.40
CA GLU A 93 -8.52 10.70 -8.69
C GLU A 93 -8.03 9.75 -9.79
N TYR A 94 -8.78 8.68 -10.07
CA TYR A 94 -8.38 7.62 -11.02
C TYR A 94 -8.17 8.09 -12.47
N TRP A 95 -8.60 9.30 -12.80
CA TRP A 95 -8.35 9.93 -14.10
C TRP A 95 -6.95 10.54 -14.23
N LYS A 96 -6.20 10.66 -13.13
CA LYS A 96 -4.78 11.04 -13.14
C LYS A 96 -3.93 9.79 -13.35
N THR A 97 -2.85 9.92 -14.12
CA THR A 97 -1.90 8.84 -14.36
C THR A 97 -1.10 8.54 -13.09
N GLY A 98 -0.86 7.26 -12.80
CA GLY A 98 -0.10 6.81 -11.62
C GLY A 98 -0.67 5.54 -10.98
N VAL A 99 -0.20 5.24 -9.77
CA VAL A 99 -0.75 4.14 -8.96
C VAL A 99 -2.12 4.55 -8.40
N PHE A 100 -3.17 3.81 -8.76
CA PHE A 100 -4.55 4.13 -8.33
C PHE A 100 -5.14 3.11 -7.34
N HIS A 101 -4.63 1.88 -7.36
CA HIS A 101 -4.98 0.84 -6.39
C HIS A 101 -3.90 -0.24 -6.32
N PHE A 102 -3.85 -0.95 -5.20
CA PHE A 102 -3.29 -2.29 -5.09
C PHE A 102 -4.42 -3.24 -4.64
N CYS A 103 -4.20 -4.55 -4.74
CA CYS A 103 -5.17 -5.56 -4.36
C CYS A 103 -4.56 -6.59 -3.40
N VAL A 104 -5.43 -7.17 -2.57
CA VAL A 104 -5.10 -8.30 -1.68
C VAL A 104 -6.07 -9.44 -1.96
N GLN A 105 -5.69 -10.66 -1.56
CA GLN A 105 -6.52 -11.84 -1.67
C GLN A 105 -6.85 -12.33 -0.27
N ASP A 106 -8.12 -12.65 -0.04
CA ASP A 106 -8.61 -13.23 1.21
C ASP A 106 -9.69 -14.28 0.86
N PRO A 107 -9.70 -15.45 1.51
CA PRO A 107 -10.77 -16.43 1.31
C PRO A 107 -12.15 -15.95 1.80
N ASP A 108 -12.21 -15.01 2.74
CA ASP A 108 -13.41 -14.36 3.28
C ASP A 108 -13.42 -12.86 2.93
N VAL A 109 -13.71 -12.58 1.66
CA VAL A 109 -13.71 -11.24 1.08
C VAL A 109 -14.72 -10.32 1.80
N GLU A 110 -15.90 -10.84 2.13
CA GLU A 110 -16.96 -10.14 2.86
C GLU A 110 -16.54 -9.80 4.30
N GLY A 111 -15.90 -10.75 5.02
CA GLY A 111 -15.41 -10.53 6.37
C GLY A 111 -14.24 -9.54 6.43
N LEU A 112 -13.28 -9.63 5.50
CA LEU A 112 -12.21 -8.64 5.39
C LEU A 112 -12.78 -7.24 5.08
N ALA A 113 -13.79 -7.15 4.21
CA ALA A 113 -14.47 -5.89 3.92
C ALA A 113 -15.08 -5.25 5.16
N ALA A 114 -15.81 -6.04 5.95
CA ALA A 114 -16.42 -5.59 7.18
C ALA A 114 -15.37 -5.07 8.18
N LYS A 115 -14.25 -5.78 8.34
CA LYS A 115 -13.13 -5.34 9.20
C LYS A 115 -12.54 -4.01 8.73
N ILE A 116 -12.36 -3.84 7.43
CA ILE A 116 -11.79 -2.60 6.89
C ILE A 116 -12.75 -1.43 7.06
N VAL A 117 -14.05 -1.62 6.82
CA VAL A 117 -15.07 -0.58 7.08
C VAL A 117 -15.11 -0.23 8.57
N ALA A 118 -15.07 -1.21 9.47
CA ALA A 118 -15.03 -0.98 10.91
C ALA A 118 -13.77 -0.20 11.35
N ALA A 119 -12.65 -0.36 10.65
CA ALA A 119 -11.42 0.41 10.87
C ALA A 119 -11.42 1.81 10.20
N GLY A 120 -12.56 2.27 9.69
CA GLY A 120 -12.73 3.59 9.06
C GLY A 120 -12.39 3.64 7.57
N GLY A 121 -12.26 2.49 6.91
CA GLY A 121 -12.18 2.39 5.45
C GLY A 121 -13.53 2.59 4.77
N LYS A 122 -13.51 2.73 3.43
CA LYS A 122 -14.72 2.91 2.61
C LYS A 122 -14.88 1.76 1.62
N GLN A 123 -15.98 1.02 1.71
CA GLN A 123 -16.39 0.07 0.68
C GLN A 123 -17.06 0.85 -0.47
N ARG A 124 -16.41 0.89 -1.65
CA ARG A 124 -16.91 1.64 -2.82
C ARG A 124 -17.83 0.85 -3.73
N MET A 125 -17.81 -0.48 -3.65
CA MET A 125 -18.67 -1.38 -4.41
C MET A 125 -19.11 -2.57 -3.57
N PRO A 126 -20.28 -3.18 -3.84
CA PRO A 126 -20.64 -4.46 -3.25
C PRO A 126 -19.65 -5.54 -3.70
N VAL A 127 -19.54 -6.63 -2.91
CA VAL A 127 -18.83 -7.83 -3.35
C VAL A 127 -19.56 -8.40 -4.56
N ARG A 128 -18.82 -8.70 -5.62
CA ARG A 128 -19.36 -9.27 -6.85
C ARG A 128 -18.56 -10.47 -7.28
N GLU A 129 -19.25 -11.48 -7.77
CA GLU A 129 -18.69 -12.61 -8.50
C GLU A 129 -19.01 -12.40 -9.98
N TYR A 130 -17.97 -12.35 -10.82
CA TYR A 130 -18.14 -12.04 -12.24
C TYR A 130 -18.24 -13.28 -13.13
N TYR A 131 -17.57 -14.39 -12.76
CA TYR A 131 -17.61 -15.66 -13.51
C TYR A 131 -17.85 -16.86 -12.58
N PRO A 132 -19.10 -17.07 -12.14
CA PRO A 132 -19.44 -18.20 -11.26
C PRO A 132 -19.12 -19.55 -11.91
N GLY A 133 -18.35 -20.39 -11.21
CA GLY A 133 -17.99 -21.74 -11.66
C GLY A 133 -16.81 -21.83 -12.64
N GLU A 134 -16.20 -20.71 -13.04
CA GLU A 134 -15.00 -20.70 -13.87
C GLU A 134 -13.72 -20.59 -13.05
N LYS A 135 -12.68 -21.36 -13.43
CA LYS A 135 -11.35 -21.23 -12.82
C LYS A 135 -10.64 -20.01 -13.40
N THR A 136 -10.84 -18.86 -12.75
CA THR A 136 -10.17 -17.61 -13.17
C THR A 136 -8.67 -17.70 -12.92
N LEU A 137 -7.84 -17.31 -13.90
CA LEU A 137 -6.38 -17.22 -13.76
C LEU A 137 -5.93 -16.17 -12.72
N SER A 138 -6.85 -15.28 -12.33
CA SER A 138 -6.65 -14.26 -11.30
C SER A 138 -7.88 -14.21 -10.39
N HIS A 139 -7.82 -14.97 -9.30
CA HIS A 139 -8.87 -15.02 -8.27
C HIS A 139 -9.27 -13.61 -7.77
N GLY A 140 -8.35 -12.63 -7.81
CA GLY A 140 -8.61 -11.24 -7.40
C GLY A 140 -9.10 -10.26 -8.47
N VAL A 141 -8.94 -10.53 -9.77
CA VAL A 141 -9.35 -9.59 -10.85
C VAL A 141 -10.70 -9.97 -11.45
N TYR A 142 -10.96 -11.28 -11.59
CA TYR A 142 -12.14 -11.82 -12.25
C TYR A 142 -12.95 -12.80 -11.37
N GLY A 143 -12.44 -13.21 -10.20
CA GLY A 143 -13.21 -14.02 -9.24
C GLY A 143 -14.18 -13.19 -8.40
N ARG A 144 -14.22 -13.45 -7.09
CA ARG A 144 -14.86 -12.54 -6.11
C ARG A 144 -13.89 -11.42 -5.77
N SER A 145 -14.22 -10.20 -6.17
CA SER A 145 -13.34 -9.05 -5.98
C SER A 145 -14.04 -7.91 -5.24
N LEU A 146 -13.24 -7.20 -4.46
CA LEU A 146 -13.57 -5.92 -3.85
C LEU A 146 -12.52 -4.92 -4.29
N ARG A 147 -12.95 -3.86 -4.99
CA ARG A 147 -12.03 -2.81 -5.43
C ARG A 147 -12.00 -1.71 -4.37
N GLN A 148 -10.81 -1.57 -3.80
CA GLN A 148 -10.28 -0.40 -3.12
C GLN A 148 -10.70 -0.21 -1.66
N TYR A 149 -9.69 -0.22 -0.79
CA TYR A 149 -9.78 0.31 0.55
C TYR A 149 -8.67 1.33 0.74
N TYR A 150 -9.08 2.56 1.01
CA TYR A 150 -8.20 3.53 1.64
C TYR A 150 -8.87 3.88 2.96
N ARG A 151 -8.15 3.69 4.06
CA ARG A 151 -8.33 4.56 5.22
C ARG A 151 -7.68 5.89 4.81
N ASN A 152 -8.39 6.99 5.00
CA ASN A 152 -7.82 8.31 4.76
C ASN A 152 -6.81 8.63 5.89
N LEU A 153 -5.73 7.86 5.97
CA LEU A 153 -4.60 8.13 6.84
C LEU A 153 -3.59 9.01 6.13
#